data_AF-A0A386WMB4-F1
#
_entry.id   AF-A0A386WMB4-F1
#
_cell.length_a   1.000
_cell.length_b   1.000
_cell.length_c   1.000
_cell.angle_alpha   90.00
_cell.angle_beta   90.00
_cell.angle_gamma   90.00
#
_symmetry.space_group_name_H-M   'P 1'
#
loop_
_entity.id
_entity.type
_entity.pdbx_description
1 polymer ?
#
loop_
_entity_poly.entity_id
_entity_poly.type
_entity_poly.pdbx_seq_one_letter_code
_entity_poly.pdbx_strand_id
1 'polypeptide(L)'
;MRQPTGREPDRTRGGRVWKLAGLAAVAGLAWVARDVPAQLGGRLTGARADRAARSPRFHDGTFHNPAGASATMVADPGRNLVRELIFGKQKRRPVSPVPLLRPGAAPAADPARELNVIWYGHASTLVEIEGRRVLLDPVWSDRCSPSGLVGPRRIHEPPVRLTELPPLDAVLISHDHYDHLDMDTVRTLADLQSAPFVVPLGVGAHLARWGVPEHRIVELDWSESHRAGGLTLTATAAQHFSGRGLRRDGTLWSSWTIAGTHRKVFYTGDSGYFDGYAEIGAEHGPFDVTLMQIGAYDRAWPHIHMFPEEAVAAHLDVRGGLLVPVHWGTFNLALHDWSEPVDRLWAEAKARDVRLAVPRPGERVVVDEPPAVDGWWQSVA
;
A
#
# COMPACT_ATOMS: atom_id res chain seq x y z
N MET A 1 -50.74 62.85 26.88
CA MET A 1 -49.43 63.17 26.27
C MET A 1 -48.77 61.84 25.88
N ARG A 2 -48.65 61.57 24.58
CA ARG A 2 -48.00 60.44 23.85
C ARG A 2 -47.84 59.08 24.57
N GLN A 3 -48.58 58.07 24.12
CA GLN A 3 -48.23 56.65 24.32
C GLN A 3 -47.02 56.27 23.44
N PRO A 4 -46.05 55.48 23.96
CA PRO A 4 -44.97 54.93 23.15
C PRO A 4 -45.42 53.62 22.48
N THR A 5 -45.30 53.56 21.15
CA THR A 5 -45.48 52.34 20.35
C THR A 5 -44.29 51.40 20.57
N GLY A 6 -44.52 50.28 21.27
CA GLY A 6 -43.55 49.19 21.35
C GLY A 6 -43.45 48.45 20.01
N ARG A 7 -42.26 48.41 19.40
CA ARG A 7 -41.94 47.46 18.33
C ARG A 7 -41.67 46.09 18.96
N GLU A 8 -42.50 45.11 18.66
CA GLU A 8 -42.17 43.70 18.89
C GLU A 8 -40.98 43.29 18.00
N PRO A 9 -39.96 42.59 18.53
CA PRO A 9 -38.89 42.03 17.71
C PRO A 9 -39.46 40.87 16.87
N ASP A 10 -39.29 40.98 15.55
CA ASP A 10 -39.68 39.97 14.55
C ASP A 10 -38.92 38.64 14.79
N ARG A 11 -39.53 37.77 15.61
CA ARG A 11 -39.03 36.43 15.94
C ARG A 11 -39.01 35.47 14.74
N THR A 12 -39.58 35.84 13.59
CA THR A 12 -39.72 34.94 12.43
C THR A 12 -38.45 34.88 11.56
N ARG A 13 -37.65 35.95 11.53
CA ARG A 13 -36.40 36.00 10.76
C ARG A 13 -35.32 35.10 11.32
N GLY A 14 -35.17 35.02 12.65
CA GLY A 14 -34.18 34.16 13.31
C GLY A 14 -34.40 32.68 12.99
N GLY A 15 -35.64 32.19 13.04
CA GLY A 15 -35.96 30.77 12.80
C GLY A 15 -35.73 30.30 11.36
N ARG A 16 -35.88 31.18 10.35
CA ARG A 16 -35.57 30.86 8.95
C ARG A 16 -34.07 30.79 8.69
N VAL A 17 -33.29 31.68 9.30
CA VAL A 17 -31.82 31.70 9.17
C VAL A 17 -31.21 30.43 9.79
N TRP A 18 -31.66 30.01 10.98
CA TRP A 18 -31.19 28.77 11.61
C TRP A 18 -31.59 27.50 10.83
N LYS A 19 -32.77 27.47 10.20
CA LYS A 19 -33.19 26.36 9.32
C LYS A 19 -32.36 26.27 8.04
N LEU A 20 -32.09 27.41 7.40
CA LEU A 20 -31.23 27.46 6.20
C LEU A 20 -29.78 27.08 6.52
N ALA A 21 -29.24 27.54 7.67
CA ALA A 21 -27.93 27.15 8.14
C ALA A 21 -27.83 25.65 8.46
N GLY A 22 -28.87 25.08 9.09
CA GLY A 22 -28.95 23.63 9.36
C GLY A 22 -29.01 22.79 8.08
N LEU A 23 -29.80 23.21 7.09
CA LEU A 23 -29.88 22.54 5.78
C LEU A 23 -28.55 22.62 5.00
N ALA A 24 -27.89 23.77 5.02
CA ALA A 24 -26.56 23.93 4.42
C ALA A 24 -25.50 23.06 5.12
N ALA A 25 -25.54 22.93 6.44
CA ALA A 25 -24.64 22.06 7.19
C ALA A 25 -24.85 20.57 6.84
N VAL A 26 -26.10 20.12 6.75
CA VAL A 26 -26.43 18.75 6.34
C VAL A 26 -26.02 18.48 4.89
N ALA A 27 -26.28 19.42 3.97
CA ALA A 27 -25.86 19.31 2.58
C ALA A 27 -24.32 19.28 2.44
N GLY A 28 -23.61 20.09 3.22
CA GLY A 28 -22.14 20.06 3.29
C GLY A 28 -21.60 18.73 3.79
N LEU A 29 -22.17 18.18 4.87
CA LEU A 29 -21.79 16.86 5.38
C LEU A 29 -22.08 15.73 4.38
N ALA A 30 -23.24 15.76 3.72
CA ALA A 30 -23.59 14.79 2.69
C ALA A 30 -22.66 14.88 1.47
N TRP A 31 -22.27 16.09 1.06
CA TRP A 31 -21.31 16.29 -0.02
C TRP A 31 -19.91 15.76 0.34
N VAL A 32 -19.44 16.00 1.56
CA VAL A 32 -18.17 15.47 2.07
C VAL A 32 -18.16 13.93 2.14
N ALA A 33 -19.28 13.31 2.50
CA ALA A 33 -19.39 11.86 2.66
C ALA A 33 -19.77 11.12 1.37
N ARG A 34 -20.04 11.83 0.27
CA ARG A 34 -20.64 11.25 -0.96
C ARG A 34 -19.81 10.15 -1.59
N ASP A 35 -18.48 10.22 -1.46
CA ASP A 35 -17.55 9.29 -2.10
C ASP A 35 -17.24 8.08 -1.20
N VAL A 36 -17.60 8.12 0.10
CA VAL A 36 -17.39 7.02 1.05
C VAL A 36 -18.00 5.71 0.56
N PRO A 37 -19.25 5.64 0.08
CA PRO A 37 -19.81 4.38 -0.43
C PRO A 37 -19.08 3.84 -1.65
N ALA A 38 -18.51 4.70 -2.50
CA ALA A 38 -17.71 4.27 -3.64
C ALA A 38 -16.35 3.74 -3.18
N GLN A 39 -15.71 4.40 -2.20
CA GLN A 39 -14.43 4.02 -1.61
C GLN A 39 -14.43 2.62 -0.96
N LEU A 40 -15.57 2.18 -0.44
CA LEU A 40 -15.75 0.80 0.07
C LEU A 40 -15.62 -0.26 -1.03
N GLY A 41 -15.77 0.12 -2.30
CA GLY A 41 -15.63 -0.74 -3.48
C GLY A 41 -16.77 -1.74 -3.69
N GLY A 42 -16.51 -2.74 -4.53
CA GLY A 42 -17.47 -3.81 -4.86
C GLY A 42 -17.54 -4.95 -3.84
N ARG A 43 -18.40 -5.92 -4.12
CA ARG A 43 -18.57 -7.15 -3.33
C ARG A 43 -18.33 -8.37 -4.20
N LEU A 44 -17.88 -9.44 -3.56
CA LEU A 44 -17.70 -10.73 -4.18
C LEU A 44 -19.06 -11.36 -4.51
N THR A 45 -19.44 -11.38 -5.79
CA THR A 45 -20.71 -11.94 -6.29
C THR A 45 -20.53 -12.64 -7.63
N GLY A 46 -21.52 -13.46 -8.03
CA GLY A 46 -21.54 -14.15 -9.33
C GLY A 46 -20.27 -14.97 -9.59
N ALA A 47 -19.75 -14.89 -10.81
CA ALA A 47 -18.58 -15.67 -11.24
C ALA A 47 -17.33 -15.46 -10.36
N ARG A 48 -17.15 -14.27 -9.76
CA ARG A 48 -16.04 -14.00 -8.83
C ARG A 48 -16.22 -14.75 -7.51
N ALA A 49 -17.43 -14.78 -6.98
CA ALA A 49 -17.74 -15.57 -5.78
C ALA A 49 -17.58 -17.07 -6.03
N ASP A 50 -18.04 -17.56 -7.19
CA ASP A 50 -17.86 -18.97 -7.56
C ASP A 50 -16.38 -19.32 -7.70
N ARG A 51 -15.55 -18.39 -8.20
CA ARG A 51 -14.11 -18.59 -8.31
C ARG A 51 -13.42 -18.57 -6.95
N ALA A 52 -13.73 -17.61 -6.09
CA ALA A 52 -13.21 -17.58 -4.74
C ALA A 52 -13.57 -18.85 -3.96
N ALA A 53 -14.80 -19.36 -4.07
CA ALA A 53 -15.23 -20.59 -3.41
C ALA A 53 -14.48 -21.86 -3.83
N ARG A 54 -13.72 -21.83 -4.94
CA ARG A 54 -12.82 -22.92 -5.35
C ARG A 54 -11.40 -22.78 -4.81
N SER A 55 -11.06 -21.62 -4.25
CA SER A 55 -9.76 -21.39 -3.64
C SER A 55 -9.61 -22.26 -2.39
N PRO A 56 -8.47 -22.95 -2.21
CA PRO A 56 -8.15 -23.61 -0.94
C PRO A 56 -8.04 -22.63 0.24
N ARG A 57 -7.90 -21.33 -0.03
CA ARG A 57 -7.81 -20.27 0.97
C ARG A 57 -9.17 -19.70 1.38
N PHE A 58 -10.26 -20.05 0.69
CA PHE A 58 -11.58 -19.51 0.98
C PHE A 58 -12.50 -20.54 1.62
N HIS A 59 -12.84 -20.32 2.89
CA HIS A 59 -13.84 -21.12 3.60
C HIS A 59 -14.54 -20.28 4.67
N ASP A 60 -15.71 -20.72 5.12
CA ASP A 60 -16.55 -19.99 6.07
C ASP A 60 -16.89 -18.55 5.63
N GLY A 61 -16.92 -18.32 4.31
CA GLY A 61 -17.26 -17.04 3.69
C GLY A 61 -16.15 -15.98 3.71
N THR A 62 -14.91 -16.35 4.05
CA THR A 62 -13.74 -15.46 4.09
C THR A 62 -12.46 -16.16 3.61
N PHE A 63 -11.44 -15.38 3.28
CA PHE A 63 -10.10 -15.89 3.00
C PHE A 63 -9.30 -16.09 4.30
N HIS A 64 -8.37 -17.05 4.31
CA HIS A 64 -7.59 -17.41 5.48
C HIS A 64 -6.09 -17.47 5.19
N ASN A 65 -5.30 -17.16 6.21
CA ASN A 65 -3.84 -17.26 6.18
C ASN A 65 -3.35 -18.72 6.01
N PRO A 66 -2.05 -18.95 5.77
CA PRO A 66 -1.47 -20.30 5.81
C PRO A 66 -1.77 -21.00 7.15
N ALA A 67 -1.77 -22.33 7.17
CA ALA A 67 -2.08 -23.08 8.39
C ALA A 67 -1.09 -22.73 9.52
N GLY A 68 -1.60 -22.42 10.71
CA GLY A 68 -0.79 -22.03 11.87
C GLY A 68 -0.45 -20.54 11.97
N ALA A 69 -0.68 -19.76 10.92
CA ALA A 69 -0.54 -18.31 10.92
C ALA A 69 -1.81 -17.64 11.48
N SER A 70 -1.65 -16.64 12.35
CA SER A 70 -2.76 -15.88 12.94
C SER A 70 -2.55 -14.39 12.73
N ALA A 71 -3.36 -13.74 11.88
CA ALA A 71 -3.39 -12.29 11.72
C ALA A 71 -4.24 -11.58 12.80
N THR A 72 -4.22 -12.11 14.03
CA THR A 72 -5.03 -11.60 15.13
C THR A 72 -4.25 -10.58 15.95
N MET A 73 -4.92 -9.53 16.42
CA MET A 73 -4.34 -8.65 17.43
C MET A 73 -4.14 -9.41 18.74
N VAL A 74 -2.99 -9.20 19.36
CA VAL A 74 -2.67 -9.68 20.71
C VAL A 74 -3.20 -8.64 21.69
N ALA A 75 -4.14 -9.05 22.54
CA ALA A 75 -4.62 -8.19 23.62
C ALA A 75 -3.50 -7.95 24.62
N ASP A 76 -3.15 -6.68 24.86
CA ASP A 76 -2.27 -6.25 25.95
C ASP A 76 -3.10 -5.46 26.98
N PRO A 77 -3.56 -6.10 28.07
CA PRO A 77 -4.42 -5.47 29.07
C PRO A 77 -3.81 -4.24 29.75
N GLY A 78 -2.48 -4.08 29.70
CA GLY A 78 -1.77 -2.94 30.29
C GLY A 78 -1.63 -1.74 29.36
N ARG A 79 -1.95 -1.91 28.07
CA ARG A 79 -1.66 -0.92 27.04
C ARG A 79 -2.90 -0.12 26.65
N ASN A 80 -2.81 1.21 26.76
CA ASN A 80 -3.87 2.11 26.37
C ASN A 80 -3.49 2.88 25.11
N LEU A 81 -3.93 2.36 23.95
CA LEU A 81 -3.61 2.92 22.64
C LEU A 81 -4.06 4.38 22.49
N VAL A 82 -5.20 4.76 23.07
CA VAL A 82 -5.69 6.14 23.07
C VAL A 82 -4.76 7.05 23.86
N ARG A 83 -4.28 6.59 25.02
CA ARG A 83 -3.29 7.33 25.83
C ARG A 83 -1.98 7.47 25.09
N GLU A 84 -1.49 6.44 24.42
CA GLU A 84 -0.25 6.50 23.62
C GLU A 84 -0.38 7.42 22.40
N LEU A 85 -1.54 7.45 21.76
CA LEU A 85 -1.81 8.39 20.67
C LEU A 85 -1.75 9.87 21.11
N ILE A 86 -2.14 10.15 22.35
CA ILE A 86 -2.23 11.53 22.91
C ILE A 86 -0.94 11.95 23.64
N PHE A 87 -0.35 11.05 24.42
CA PHE A 87 0.77 11.33 25.33
C PHE A 87 2.07 10.61 24.93
N GLY A 88 2.06 9.92 23.79
CA GLY A 88 3.25 9.31 23.22
C GLY A 88 4.34 10.35 22.96
N LYS A 89 5.60 9.95 23.17
CA LYS A 89 6.79 10.75 22.89
C LYS A 89 7.34 10.55 21.48
N GLN A 90 6.63 9.76 20.67
CA GLN A 90 7.09 9.31 19.38
C GLN A 90 7.15 10.44 18.37
N LYS A 91 8.25 10.50 17.63
CA LYS A 91 8.43 11.39 16.49
C LYS A 91 7.70 10.80 15.29
N ARG A 92 6.42 11.14 15.18
CA ARG A 92 5.52 10.59 14.16
C ARG A 92 5.60 11.26 12.79
N ARG A 93 6.41 12.32 12.68
CA ARG A 93 6.67 13.09 11.46
C ARG A 93 8.10 13.62 11.47
N PRO A 94 8.71 13.85 10.30
CA PRO A 94 10.01 14.49 10.18
C PRO A 94 9.95 15.95 10.64
N VAL A 95 11.09 16.46 11.10
CA VAL A 95 11.27 17.87 11.52
C VAL A 95 11.54 18.81 10.34
N SER A 96 11.83 18.26 9.16
CA SER A 96 12.06 18.99 7.91
C SER A 96 11.44 18.23 6.73
N PRO A 97 11.19 18.87 5.57
CA PRO A 97 10.64 18.17 4.42
C PRO A 97 11.49 16.97 4.00
N VAL A 98 10.84 15.85 3.70
CA VAL A 98 11.51 14.67 3.11
C VAL A 98 12.09 15.08 1.75
N PRO A 99 13.37 14.80 1.45
CA PRO A 99 13.96 15.11 0.16
C PRO A 99 13.30 14.27 -0.93
N LEU A 100 12.65 14.94 -1.89
CA LEU A 100 12.02 14.29 -3.05
C LEU A 100 12.91 14.44 -4.26
N LEU A 101 13.15 13.34 -4.96
CA LEU A 101 13.84 13.32 -6.23
C LEU A 101 12.85 13.05 -7.36
N ARG A 102 13.13 13.58 -8.54
CA ARG A 102 12.40 13.15 -9.75
C ARG A 102 13.22 12.03 -10.39
N PRO A 103 12.60 10.94 -10.86
CA PRO A 103 13.34 9.87 -11.52
C PRO A 103 14.09 10.42 -12.74
N GLY A 104 15.41 10.24 -12.77
CA GLY A 104 16.24 10.66 -13.91
C GLY A 104 15.98 9.81 -15.16
N ALA A 105 16.77 9.99 -16.22
CA ALA A 105 16.84 8.97 -17.28
C ALA A 105 17.50 7.70 -16.73
N ALA A 106 17.07 6.52 -17.17
CA ALA A 106 17.79 5.29 -16.85
C ALA A 106 19.18 5.37 -17.50
N PRO A 107 20.24 4.85 -16.85
CA PRO A 107 21.51 4.67 -17.55
C PRO A 107 21.30 3.82 -18.79
N ALA A 108 22.13 4.03 -19.82
CA ALA A 108 22.11 3.13 -20.97
C ALA A 108 22.49 1.72 -20.52
N ALA A 109 21.53 0.80 -20.57
CA ALA A 109 21.70 -0.60 -20.23
C ALA A 109 21.19 -1.46 -21.39
N ASP A 110 21.65 -2.70 -21.46
CA ASP A 110 21.03 -3.71 -22.32
C ASP A 110 19.57 -3.92 -21.83
N PRO A 111 18.55 -3.61 -22.65
CA PRO A 111 17.17 -3.81 -22.26
C PRO A 111 16.86 -5.26 -21.90
N ALA A 112 17.64 -6.25 -22.32
CA ALA A 112 17.43 -7.64 -21.91
C ALA A 112 17.90 -7.93 -20.47
N ARG A 113 18.71 -7.06 -19.86
CA ARG A 113 19.26 -7.26 -18.51
C ARG A 113 18.96 -6.11 -17.55
N GLU A 114 18.28 -5.07 -18.01
CA GLU A 114 17.86 -3.93 -17.20
C GLU A 114 17.08 -4.39 -15.96
N LEU A 115 17.44 -3.83 -14.80
CA LEU A 115 16.65 -3.92 -13.59
C LEU A 115 16.83 -2.66 -12.73
N ASN A 116 15.78 -1.84 -12.66
CA ASN A 116 15.73 -0.65 -11.83
C ASN A 116 14.49 -0.64 -10.94
N VAL A 117 14.63 -0.01 -9.78
CA VAL A 117 13.53 0.23 -8.84
C VAL A 117 13.41 1.73 -8.58
N ILE A 118 12.21 2.27 -8.70
CA ILE A 118 11.90 3.66 -8.35
C ILE A 118 10.83 3.64 -7.28
N TRP A 119 11.18 4.09 -6.08
CA TRP A 119 10.25 4.11 -4.94
C TRP A 119 9.53 5.45 -4.86
N TYR A 120 8.21 5.50 -4.99
CA TYR A 120 7.43 6.74 -4.93
C TYR A 120 6.91 7.08 -3.52
N GLY A 121 7.13 6.19 -2.56
CA GLY A 121 6.67 6.30 -1.18
C GLY A 121 5.71 5.17 -0.80
N HIS A 122 5.68 4.83 0.48
CA HIS A 122 4.91 3.73 1.04
C HIS A 122 5.23 2.41 0.31
N ALA A 123 4.23 1.72 -0.21
CA ALA A 123 4.38 0.55 -1.08
C ALA A 123 4.52 0.90 -2.58
N SER A 124 4.19 2.12 -2.98
CA SER A 124 4.13 2.53 -4.38
C SER A 124 5.50 2.53 -5.02
N THR A 125 5.74 1.56 -5.91
CA THR A 125 7.06 1.30 -6.49
C THR A 125 6.94 0.96 -7.97
N LEU A 126 7.73 1.60 -8.82
CA LEU A 126 7.86 1.24 -10.22
C LEU A 126 9.10 0.36 -10.41
N VAL A 127 8.89 -0.82 -10.94
CA VAL A 127 9.94 -1.76 -11.34
C VAL A 127 10.12 -1.67 -12.84
N GLU A 128 11.33 -1.33 -13.28
CA GLU A 128 11.76 -1.44 -14.67
C GLU A 128 12.56 -2.73 -14.79
N ILE A 129 12.05 -3.72 -15.51
CA ILE A 129 12.64 -5.06 -15.64
C ILE A 129 12.63 -5.48 -17.10
N GLU A 130 13.82 -5.66 -17.66
CA GLU A 130 14.01 -6.09 -19.04
C GLU A 130 13.24 -5.23 -20.08
N GLY A 131 13.29 -3.91 -19.91
CA GLY A 131 12.56 -2.95 -20.75
C GLY A 131 11.05 -2.88 -20.48
N ARG A 132 10.54 -3.62 -19.48
CA ARG A 132 9.14 -3.65 -19.06
C ARG A 132 8.91 -2.89 -17.76
N ARG A 133 7.69 -2.40 -17.56
CA ARG A 133 7.35 -1.52 -16.44
C ARG A 133 6.17 -2.03 -15.64
N VAL A 134 6.41 -2.34 -14.38
CA VAL A 134 5.40 -2.85 -13.44
C VAL A 134 5.25 -1.88 -12.28
N LEU A 135 4.04 -1.36 -12.08
CA LEU A 135 3.72 -0.47 -10.96
C LEU A 135 3.06 -1.28 -9.85
N LEU A 136 3.63 -1.21 -8.65
CA LEU A 136 3.18 -1.93 -7.46
C LEU A 136 2.40 -0.99 -6.54
N ASP A 137 1.25 -1.43 -6.05
CA ASP A 137 0.43 -0.82 -4.99
C ASP A 137 0.38 0.72 -5.06
N PRO A 138 -0.10 1.30 -6.18
CA PRO A 138 -0.02 2.73 -6.40
C PRO A 138 -1.06 3.50 -5.59
N VAL A 139 -0.58 4.42 -4.75
CA VAL A 139 -1.38 5.35 -3.94
C VAL A 139 -0.86 6.78 -4.10
N TRP A 140 -1.59 7.58 -4.87
CA TRP A 140 -1.28 8.99 -5.11
C TRP A 140 -2.11 9.95 -4.25
N SER A 141 -3.18 9.46 -3.62
CA SER A 141 -4.03 10.24 -2.72
C SER A 141 -3.29 10.80 -1.51
N ASP A 142 -3.71 11.98 -1.03
CA ASP A 142 -3.15 12.62 0.18
C ASP A 142 -3.42 11.81 1.46
N ARG A 143 -4.48 10.98 1.46
CA ARG A 143 -4.88 10.15 2.60
C ARG A 143 -5.24 8.74 2.16
N CYS A 144 -4.84 7.74 2.96
CA CYS A 144 -5.30 6.37 2.85
C CYS A 144 -6.54 6.17 3.74
N SER A 145 -7.71 6.53 3.23
CA SER A 145 -8.97 6.51 3.99
C SER A 145 -10.17 6.50 3.06
N PRO A 146 -11.33 5.95 3.49
CA PRO A 146 -12.58 6.15 2.76
C PRO A 146 -13.05 7.61 2.74
N SER A 147 -12.46 8.48 3.56
CA SER A 147 -12.78 9.91 3.63
C SER A 147 -11.57 10.75 3.25
N GLY A 148 -11.79 11.76 2.39
CA GLY A 148 -10.76 12.77 2.09
C GLY A 148 -10.40 13.71 3.24
N LEU A 149 -11.14 13.68 4.36
CA LEU A 149 -10.92 14.58 5.50
C LEU A 149 -10.26 13.90 6.71
N VAL A 150 -10.55 12.62 6.93
CA VAL A 150 -10.16 11.86 8.12
C VAL A 150 -9.27 10.70 7.71
N GLY A 151 -8.36 10.28 8.58
CA GLY A 151 -7.46 9.15 8.35
C GLY A 151 -6.02 9.57 8.11
N PRO A 152 -5.09 8.61 7.98
CA PRO A 152 -3.67 8.90 7.86
C PRO A 152 -3.40 9.75 6.63
N ARG A 153 -2.70 10.87 6.84
CA ARG A 153 -2.24 11.76 5.79
C ARG A 153 -0.77 11.48 5.53
N ARG A 154 -0.37 11.51 4.27
CA ARG A 154 1.04 11.35 3.92
C ARG A 154 1.93 12.48 4.41
N ILE A 155 3.20 12.14 4.55
CA ILE A 155 4.29 12.99 5.06
C ILE A 155 4.86 13.87 3.95
N HIS A 156 4.87 13.39 2.70
CA HIS A 156 5.41 14.09 1.53
C HIS A 156 4.47 13.91 0.34
N GLU A 157 4.60 14.73 -0.72
CA GLU A 157 3.82 14.58 -1.96
C GLU A 157 4.37 13.45 -2.87
N PRO A 158 3.67 12.96 -3.92
CA PRO A 158 4.20 11.88 -4.73
C PRO A 158 5.28 12.52 -5.61
N PRO A 159 6.45 11.90 -5.81
CA PRO A 159 7.55 12.55 -6.51
C PRO A 159 7.22 13.00 -7.95
N VAL A 160 6.24 12.34 -8.59
CA VAL A 160 5.73 12.65 -9.93
C VAL A 160 4.20 12.52 -9.97
N ARG A 161 3.52 13.16 -10.92
CA ARG A 161 2.08 12.93 -11.15
C ARG A 161 1.85 11.62 -11.91
N LEU A 162 0.64 11.05 -11.81
CA LEU A 162 0.27 9.85 -12.59
C LEU A 162 0.37 10.06 -14.11
N THR A 163 0.13 11.29 -14.60
CA THR A 163 0.29 11.66 -16.01
C THR A 163 1.75 11.70 -16.49
N GLU A 164 2.70 11.61 -15.57
CA GLU A 164 4.14 11.62 -15.85
C GLU A 164 4.74 10.21 -15.77
N LEU A 165 3.94 9.21 -15.40
CA LEU A 165 4.37 7.83 -15.43
C LEU A 165 4.59 7.37 -16.89
N PRO A 166 5.64 6.57 -17.14
CA PRO A 166 5.82 5.95 -18.45
C PRO A 166 4.70 4.95 -18.74
N PRO A 167 4.54 4.50 -20.00
CA PRO A 167 3.65 3.39 -20.33
C PRO A 167 3.96 2.17 -19.46
N LEU A 168 2.92 1.61 -18.85
CA LEU A 168 3.02 0.45 -17.97
C LEU A 168 2.69 -0.83 -18.74
N ASP A 169 3.36 -1.93 -18.39
CA ASP A 169 3.03 -3.28 -18.86
C ASP A 169 2.06 -4.00 -17.90
N ALA A 170 2.09 -3.66 -16.60
CA ALA A 170 1.15 -4.15 -15.60
C ALA A 170 1.05 -3.22 -14.38
N VAL A 171 -0.09 -3.25 -13.70
CA VAL A 171 -0.26 -2.72 -12.34
C VAL A 171 -0.58 -3.89 -11.41
N LEU A 172 0.20 -4.07 -10.35
CA LEU A 172 -0.01 -5.13 -9.37
C LEU A 172 -0.54 -4.50 -8.08
N ILE A 173 -1.51 -5.17 -7.46
CA ILE A 173 -2.06 -4.82 -6.15
C ILE A 173 -1.81 -6.00 -5.22
N SER A 174 -1.28 -5.80 -4.01
CA SER A 174 -1.09 -6.89 -3.04
C SER A 174 -2.37 -7.24 -2.26
N HIS A 175 -3.18 -6.26 -1.89
CA HIS A 175 -4.42 -6.46 -1.13
C HIS A 175 -5.31 -5.19 -1.15
N ASP A 176 -6.48 -5.24 -0.51
CA ASP A 176 -7.51 -4.21 -0.64
C ASP A 176 -7.47 -3.06 0.39
N HIS A 177 -6.44 -2.91 1.22
CA HIS A 177 -6.38 -1.80 2.18
C HIS A 177 -6.21 -0.44 1.48
N TYR A 178 -6.61 0.64 2.17
CA TYR A 178 -6.65 1.99 1.58
C TYR A 178 -5.28 2.55 1.22
N ASP A 179 -4.22 2.06 1.82
CA ASP A 179 -2.83 2.44 1.58
C ASP A 179 -2.13 1.56 0.53
N HIS A 180 -2.84 0.56 -0.03
CA HIS A 180 -2.37 -0.30 -1.12
C HIS A 180 -3.28 -0.27 -2.35
N LEU A 181 -4.55 0.06 -2.15
CA LEU A 181 -5.58 0.14 -3.17
C LEU A 181 -6.36 1.46 -3.05
N ASP A 182 -5.94 2.44 -3.83
CA ASP A 182 -6.51 3.78 -3.85
C ASP A 182 -7.45 3.97 -5.05
N MET A 183 -8.73 4.27 -4.78
CA MET A 183 -9.78 4.38 -5.81
C MET A 183 -9.46 5.45 -6.86
N ASP A 184 -8.98 6.62 -6.43
CA ASP A 184 -8.74 7.75 -7.33
C ASP A 184 -7.52 7.50 -8.22
N THR A 185 -6.48 6.87 -7.66
CA THR A 185 -5.32 6.39 -8.42
C THR A 185 -5.73 5.33 -9.43
N VAL A 186 -6.53 4.32 -9.03
CA VAL A 186 -7.01 3.27 -9.94
C VAL A 186 -7.79 3.86 -11.10
N ARG A 187 -8.74 4.76 -10.85
CA ARG A 187 -9.53 5.42 -11.90
C ARG A 187 -8.65 6.19 -12.86
N THR A 188 -7.73 6.98 -12.33
CA THR A 188 -6.81 7.77 -13.15
C THR A 188 -5.90 6.87 -13.99
N LEU A 189 -5.39 5.77 -13.44
CA LEU A 189 -4.59 4.79 -14.19
C LEU A 189 -5.41 4.04 -15.23
N ALA A 190 -6.69 3.74 -14.96
CA ALA A 190 -7.58 3.12 -15.92
C ALA A 190 -7.80 4.00 -17.16
N ASP A 191 -7.88 5.32 -16.97
CA ASP A 191 -8.02 6.31 -18.04
C ASP A 191 -6.71 6.55 -18.81
N LEU A 192 -5.57 6.59 -18.11
CA LEU A 192 -4.28 6.96 -18.70
C LEU A 192 -3.51 5.79 -19.32
N GLN A 193 -3.74 4.57 -18.87
CA GLN A 193 -2.94 3.40 -19.22
C GLN A 193 -3.82 2.31 -19.81
N SER A 194 -3.25 1.45 -20.67
CA SER A 194 -3.91 0.24 -21.17
C SER A 194 -3.53 -1.03 -20.40
N ALA A 195 -2.55 -0.94 -19.49
CA ALA A 195 -2.05 -2.07 -18.72
C ALA A 195 -3.17 -2.83 -17.97
N PRO A 196 -3.07 -4.17 -17.87
CA PRO A 196 -3.91 -4.94 -16.96
C PRO A 196 -3.58 -4.61 -15.50
N PHE A 197 -4.61 -4.67 -14.65
CA PHE A 197 -4.49 -4.75 -13.21
C PHE A 197 -4.46 -6.23 -12.81
N VAL A 198 -3.37 -6.67 -12.23
CA VAL A 198 -3.17 -8.04 -11.75
C VAL A 198 -3.27 -8.03 -10.23
N VAL A 199 -4.25 -8.74 -9.68
CA VAL A 199 -4.67 -8.60 -8.29
C VAL A 199 -5.04 -9.95 -7.67
N PRO A 200 -5.08 -10.10 -6.34
CA PRO A 200 -5.59 -11.31 -5.71
C PRO A 200 -7.10 -11.49 -5.94
N LEU A 201 -7.59 -12.71 -5.75
CA LEU A 201 -9.01 -13.03 -5.81
C LEU A 201 -9.88 -12.07 -4.99
N GLY A 202 -10.97 -11.59 -5.59
CA GLY A 202 -11.96 -10.71 -4.95
C GLY A 202 -11.65 -9.22 -5.09
N VAL A 203 -10.38 -8.82 -5.18
CA VAL A 203 -9.98 -7.41 -5.36
C VAL A 203 -10.54 -6.85 -6.67
N GLY A 204 -10.69 -7.70 -7.69
CA GLY A 204 -11.27 -7.32 -8.98
C GLY A 204 -12.70 -6.76 -8.87
N ALA A 205 -13.46 -7.14 -7.84
CA ALA A 205 -14.79 -6.57 -7.60
C ALA A 205 -14.73 -5.07 -7.29
N HIS A 206 -13.70 -4.61 -6.58
CA HIS A 206 -13.47 -3.17 -6.34
C HIS A 206 -13.11 -2.45 -7.63
N LEU A 207 -12.17 -3.00 -8.40
CA LEU A 207 -11.74 -2.43 -9.68
C LEU A 207 -12.89 -2.30 -10.69
N ALA A 208 -13.70 -3.34 -10.84
CA ALA A 208 -14.88 -3.33 -11.71
C ALA A 208 -15.91 -2.28 -11.25
N ARG A 209 -16.13 -2.17 -9.93
CA ARG A 209 -17.02 -1.14 -9.35
C ARG A 209 -16.52 0.28 -9.62
N TRP A 210 -15.20 0.46 -9.73
CA TRP A 210 -14.58 1.77 -9.98
C TRP A 210 -14.42 2.10 -11.46
N GLY A 211 -14.78 1.19 -12.36
CA GLY A 211 -14.84 1.43 -13.81
C GLY A 211 -13.67 0.84 -14.59
N VAL A 212 -12.81 0.03 -13.98
CA VAL A 212 -11.78 -0.70 -14.74
C VAL A 212 -12.48 -1.71 -15.67
N PRO A 213 -12.17 -1.72 -16.99
CA PRO A 213 -12.76 -2.69 -17.90
C PRO A 213 -12.45 -4.13 -17.50
N GLU A 214 -13.45 -5.01 -17.52
CA GLU A 214 -13.32 -6.40 -17.06
C GLU A 214 -12.16 -7.17 -17.73
N HIS A 215 -11.92 -6.93 -19.02
CA HIS A 215 -10.83 -7.56 -19.77
C HIS A 215 -9.42 -7.11 -19.34
N ARG A 216 -9.31 -6.04 -18.54
CA ARG A 216 -8.07 -5.55 -17.93
C ARG A 216 -7.91 -5.99 -16.47
N ILE A 217 -8.87 -6.72 -15.91
CA ILE A 217 -8.80 -7.21 -14.53
C ILE A 217 -8.39 -8.68 -14.56
N VAL A 218 -7.23 -8.98 -13.99
CA VAL A 218 -6.72 -10.34 -13.83
C VAL A 218 -6.65 -10.65 -12.35
N GLU A 219 -7.57 -11.47 -11.87
CA GLU A 219 -7.54 -11.95 -10.49
C GLU A 219 -6.73 -13.25 -10.43
N LEU A 220 -5.90 -13.45 -9.41
CA LEU A 220 -5.08 -14.65 -9.20
C LEU A 220 -5.27 -15.18 -7.78
N ASP A 221 -5.34 -16.50 -7.63
CA ASP A 221 -5.11 -17.18 -6.34
C ASP A 221 -3.60 -17.34 -6.10
N TRP A 222 -3.21 -17.75 -4.89
CA TRP A 222 -1.82 -18.10 -4.62
C TRP A 222 -1.34 -19.22 -5.53
N SER A 223 -0.07 -19.10 -5.94
CA SER A 223 0.61 -19.95 -6.94
C SER A 223 0.07 -19.83 -8.37
N GLU A 224 -1.00 -19.07 -8.62
CA GLU A 224 -1.42 -18.76 -9.98
C GLU A 224 -0.56 -17.65 -10.59
N SER A 225 -0.38 -17.72 -11.91
CA SER A 225 0.45 -16.80 -12.67
C SER A 225 -0.26 -16.22 -13.88
N HIS A 226 0.11 -14.99 -14.25
CA HIS A 226 -0.30 -14.35 -15.49
C HIS A 226 0.90 -13.84 -16.26
N ARG A 227 0.83 -13.85 -17.60
CA ARG A 227 1.87 -13.28 -18.46
C ARG A 227 1.43 -11.95 -19.04
N ALA A 228 2.21 -10.90 -18.79
CA ALA A 228 2.00 -9.56 -19.35
C ALA A 228 3.34 -8.93 -19.74
N GLY A 229 3.44 -8.33 -20.94
CA GLY A 229 4.69 -7.72 -21.40
C GLY A 229 5.88 -8.69 -21.52
N GLY A 230 5.65 -10.01 -21.62
CA GLY A 230 6.73 -11.02 -21.58
C GLY A 230 7.19 -11.41 -20.17
N LEU A 231 6.71 -10.73 -19.13
CA LEU A 231 6.94 -11.08 -17.74
C LEU A 231 5.97 -12.18 -17.29
N THR A 232 6.39 -12.97 -16.31
CA THR A 232 5.53 -13.86 -15.54
C THR A 232 5.30 -13.22 -14.18
N LEU A 233 4.03 -12.98 -13.85
CA LEU A 233 3.58 -12.35 -12.62
C LEU A 233 2.85 -13.41 -11.80
N THR A 234 3.39 -13.79 -10.65
CA THR A 234 2.82 -14.87 -9.81
C THR A 234 2.38 -14.28 -8.48
N ALA A 235 1.12 -14.53 -8.11
CA ALA A 235 0.64 -14.24 -6.76
C ALA A 235 1.17 -15.32 -5.83
N THR A 236 1.96 -14.94 -4.83
CA THR A 236 2.52 -15.87 -3.83
C THR A 236 1.89 -15.68 -2.47
N ALA A 237 2.08 -16.68 -1.60
CA ALA A 237 1.53 -16.66 -0.26
C ALA A 237 1.97 -15.42 0.54
N ALA A 238 1.09 -14.97 1.43
CA ALA A 238 1.34 -13.86 2.34
C ALA A 238 0.57 -14.08 3.65
N GLN A 239 1.11 -13.54 4.74
CA GLN A 239 0.48 -13.52 6.06
C GLN A 239 -0.07 -12.12 6.35
N HIS A 240 -1.33 -11.87 6.02
CA HIS A 240 -1.97 -10.57 6.22
C HIS A 240 -3.49 -10.74 6.36
N PHE A 241 -4.26 -9.70 6.06
CA PHE A 241 -5.72 -9.70 6.05
C PHE A 241 -6.24 -8.72 4.99
N SER A 242 -7.55 -8.67 4.79
CA SER A 242 -8.17 -7.66 3.92
C SER A 242 -9.36 -6.97 4.60
N GLY A 243 -9.77 -5.81 4.09
CA GLY A 243 -10.97 -5.12 4.53
C GLY A 243 -10.99 -3.63 4.24
N ARG A 244 -12.07 -3.18 3.60
CA ARG A 244 -12.36 -1.75 3.38
C ARG A 244 -13.48 -1.19 4.25
N GLY A 245 -14.15 -2.04 5.04
CA GLY A 245 -15.29 -1.66 5.86
C GLY A 245 -15.39 -2.51 7.13
N LEU A 246 -16.61 -2.79 7.58
CA LEU A 246 -16.83 -3.56 8.81
C LEU A 246 -16.56 -5.06 8.67
N ARG A 247 -16.58 -5.59 7.43
CA ARG A 247 -16.25 -6.98 7.14
C ARG A 247 -14.80 -7.05 6.68
N ARG A 248 -14.06 -8.02 7.22
CA ARG A 248 -12.68 -8.34 6.84
C ARG A 248 -12.65 -9.60 5.99
N ASP A 249 -11.52 -9.81 5.33
CA ASP A 249 -11.14 -11.07 4.70
C ASP A 249 -12.08 -11.52 3.57
N GLY A 250 -12.75 -10.55 2.94
CA GLY A 250 -13.64 -10.78 1.79
C GLY A 250 -12.90 -10.86 0.45
N THR A 251 -11.64 -10.44 0.43
CA THR A 251 -10.71 -10.54 -0.70
C THR A 251 -9.42 -11.19 -0.25
N LEU A 252 -8.70 -11.83 -1.16
CA LEU A 252 -7.39 -12.41 -0.89
C LEU A 252 -6.32 -11.29 -0.81
N TRP A 253 -5.20 -11.60 -0.16
CA TRP A 253 -3.99 -10.79 -0.12
C TRP A 253 -2.82 -11.63 -0.65
N SER A 254 -1.81 -11.05 -1.28
CA SER A 254 -0.67 -11.79 -1.81
C SER A 254 0.64 -11.02 -1.71
N SER A 255 1.74 -11.76 -1.67
CA SER A 255 3.03 -11.27 -2.14
C SER A 255 3.12 -11.51 -3.66
N TRP A 256 4.16 -11.00 -4.31
CA TRP A 256 4.31 -11.07 -5.76
C TRP A 256 5.71 -11.49 -6.18
N THR A 257 5.78 -12.40 -7.14
CA THR A 257 6.98 -12.63 -7.94
C THR A 257 6.79 -12.02 -9.32
N ILE A 258 7.84 -11.36 -9.82
CA ILE A 258 7.89 -10.76 -11.16
C ILE A 258 9.14 -11.32 -11.83
N ALA A 259 8.95 -12.21 -12.79
CA ALA A 259 10.04 -12.87 -13.49
C ALA A 259 10.08 -12.45 -14.96
N GLY A 260 11.21 -11.88 -15.36
CA GLY A 260 11.61 -11.77 -16.76
C GLY A 260 12.32 -13.03 -17.26
N THR A 261 13.03 -12.91 -18.37
CA THR A 261 13.87 -13.96 -18.95
C THR A 261 15.14 -14.21 -18.12
N HIS A 262 15.59 -13.18 -17.43
CA HIS A 262 16.94 -13.01 -16.91
C HIS A 262 16.96 -12.41 -15.50
N ARG A 263 15.94 -11.65 -15.13
CA ARG A 263 15.81 -10.95 -13.86
C ARG A 263 14.56 -11.40 -13.12
N LYS A 264 14.60 -11.35 -11.79
CA LYS A 264 13.46 -11.65 -10.93
C LYS A 264 13.36 -10.66 -9.77
N VAL A 265 12.15 -10.20 -9.48
CA VAL A 265 11.81 -9.34 -8.35
C VAL A 265 10.83 -10.06 -7.43
N PHE A 266 11.03 -9.91 -6.13
CA PHE A 266 10.04 -10.28 -5.13
C PHE A 266 9.49 -9.03 -4.45
N TYR A 267 8.17 -8.97 -4.22
CA TYR A 267 7.52 -7.93 -3.45
C TYR A 267 6.63 -8.55 -2.37
N THR A 268 6.81 -8.15 -1.12
CA THR A 268 6.10 -8.77 0.02
C THR A 268 4.61 -8.45 0.11
N GLY A 269 4.14 -7.39 -0.56
CA GLY A 269 2.95 -6.72 -0.05
C GLY A 269 3.22 -6.22 1.37
N ASP A 270 2.20 -6.33 2.22
CA ASP A 270 2.26 -6.01 3.65
C ASP A 270 2.31 -7.25 4.55
N SER A 271 2.78 -8.36 4.00
CA SER A 271 2.84 -9.62 4.72
C SER A 271 3.69 -9.53 5.98
N GLY A 272 3.17 -10.06 7.10
CA GLY A 272 3.96 -10.44 8.27
C GLY A 272 4.92 -11.58 7.96
N TYR A 273 5.76 -11.92 8.95
CA TYR A 273 6.71 -13.02 8.80
C TYR A 273 6.04 -14.38 8.96
N PHE A 274 6.38 -15.31 8.07
CA PHE A 274 5.87 -16.68 8.07
C PHE A 274 6.84 -17.61 7.32
N ASP A 275 6.77 -18.90 7.63
CA ASP A 275 7.72 -19.92 7.13
C ASP A 275 7.67 -20.11 5.59
N GLY A 276 6.56 -19.70 4.96
CA GLY A 276 6.39 -19.86 3.50
C GLY A 276 7.31 -18.99 2.66
N TYR A 277 8.02 -18.00 3.24
CA TYR A 277 9.08 -17.29 2.51
C TYR A 277 10.20 -18.21 2.03
N ALA A 278 10.57 -19.22 2.83
CA ALA A 278 11.60 -20.19 2.44
C ALA A 278 11.13 -21.07 1.26
N GLU A 279 9.85 -21.43 1.24
CA GLU A 279 9.22 -22.16 0.14
C GLU A 279 9.19 -21.30 -1.14
N ILE A 280 8.79 -20.03 -1.03
CA ILE A 280 8.82 -19.07 -2.15
C ILE A 280 10.26 -18.92 -2.70
N GLY A 281 11.26 -18.80 -1.83
CA GLY A 281 12.66 -18.73 -2.23
C GLY A 281 13.17 -20.01 -2.90
N ALA A 282 12.68 -21.17 -2.49
CA ALA A 282 13.02 -22.45 -3.11
C ALA A 282 12.36 -22.62 -4.49
N GLU A 283 11.11 -22.19 -4.65
CA GLU A 283 10.34 -22.35 -5.89
C GLU A 283 10.71 -21.30 -6.95
N HIS A 284 10.81 -20.03 -6.55
CA HIS A 284 10.91 -18.91 -7.48
C HIS A 284 12.27 -18.23 -7.47
N GLY A 285 13.05 -18.34 -6.38
CA GLY A 285 14.33 -17.68 -6.23
C GLY A 285 15.47 -18.29 -7.08
N PRO A 286 16.69 -17.74 -6.95
CA PRO A 286 17.01 -16.50 -6.24
C PRO A 286 16.40 -15.26 -6.95
N PHE A 287 16.19 -14.19 -6.19
CA PHE A 287 15.70 -12.90 -6.70
C PHE A 287 16.83 -11.90 -6.78
N ASP A 288 16.90 -11.10 -7.86
CA ASP A 288 17.89 -10.04 -7.98
C ASP A 288 17.65 -8.92 -6.96
N VAL A 289 16.38 -8.56 -6.76
CA VAL A 289 15.96 -7.54 -5.78
C VAL A 289 14.67 -7.95 -5.09
N THR A 290 14.57 -7.60 -3.81
CA THR A 290 13.37 -7.80 -3.00
C THR A 290 12.89 -6.47 -2.43
N LEU A 291 11.59 -6.21 -2.57
CA LEU A 291 10.91 -5.05 -2.02
C LEU A 291 10.21 -5.49 -0.73
N MET A 292 10.78 -5.12 0.41
CA MET A 292 10.35 -5.62 1.73
C MET A 292 9.64 -4.55 2.53
N GLN A 293 8.44 -4.85 3.04
CA GLN A 293 7.75 -3.97 3.99
C GLN A 293 8.51 -3.92 5.32
N ILE A 294 8.70 -2.72 5.87
CA ILE A 294 9.45 -2.56 7.14
C ILE A 294 8.72 -1.75 8.22
N GLY A 295 7.62 -1.08 7.88
CA GLY A 295 6.87 -0.22 8.80
C GLY A 295 5.54 -0.82 9.24
N ALA A 296 4.78 -0.02 10.00
CA ALA A 296 3.46 -0.35 10.55
C ALA A 296 3.43 -1.55 11.52
N TYR A 297 4.58 -2.05 11.96
CA TYR A 297 4.66 -3.11 12.95
C TYR A 297 4.29 -2.63 14.35
N ASP A 298 3.82 -3.58 15.17
CA ASP A 298 3.64 -3.39 16.60
C ASP A 298 3.55 -4.77 17.28
N ARG A 299 3.97 -4.86 18.54
CA ARG A 299 3.82 -6.06 19.37
C ARG A 299 2.37 -6.48 19.60
N ALA A 300 1.42 -5.57 19.43
CA ALA A 300 -0.01 -5.85 19.49
C ALA A 300 -0.55 -6.55 18.23
N TRP A 301 0.21 -6.60 17.12
CA TRP A 301 -0.15 -7.35 15.91
C TRP A 301 1.10 -7.93 15.23
N PRO A 302 1.88 -8.75 15.94
CA PRO A 302 3.23 -9.14 15.52
C PRO A 302 3.24 -10.02 14.27
N HIS A 303 2.09 -10.58 13.90
CA HIS A 303 1.95 -11.47 12.74
C HIS A 303 1.36 -10.76 11.52
N ILE A 304 0.94 -9.50 11.63
CA ILE A 304 0.30 -8.76 10.52
C ILE A 304 1.35 -8.02 9.70
N HIS A 305 2.32 -7.37 10.34
CA HIS A 305 3.38 -6.60 9.71
C HIS A 305 4.72 -7.06 10.27
N MET A 306 5.72 -7.24 9.40
CA MET A 306 7.08 -7.61 9.82
C MET A 306 7.73 -6.50 10.64
N PHE A 307 8.42 -6.89 11.71
CA PHE A 307 9.48 -6.06 12.26
C PHE A 307 10.63 -5.94 11.25
N PRO A 308 11.44 -4.86 11.29
CA PRO A 308 12.53 -4.67 10.33
C PRO A 308 13.53 -5.83 10.29
N GLU A 309 13.76 -6.49 11.42
CA GLU A 309 14.64 -7.65 11.50
C GLU A 309 14.04 -8.90 10.82
N GLU A 310 12.72 -9.05 10.90
CA GLU A 310 11.99 -10.09 10.18
C GLU A 310 11.96 -9.82 8.67
N ALA A 311 11.96 -8.55 8.24
CA ALA A 311 12.12 -8.23 6.82
C ALA A 311 13.49 -8.66 6.27
N VAL A 312 14.55 -8.57 7.08
CA VAL A 312 15.88 -9.12 6.73
C VAL A 312 15.84 -10.65 6.70
N ALA A 313 15.16 -11.30 7.66
CA ALA A 313 14.99 -12.75 7.65
C ALA A 313 14.23 -13.22 6.40
N ALA A 314 13.09 -12.59 6.08
CA ALA A 314 12.31 -12.89 4.88
C ALA A 314 13.13 -12.70 3.60
N HIS A 315 13.97 -11.66 3.53
CA HIS A 315 14.88 -11.43 2.41
C HIS A 315 15.86 -12.59 2.19
N LEU A 316 16.42 -13.11 3.27
CA LEU A 316 17.32 -14.26 3.22
C LEU A 316 16.56 -15.54 2.81
N ASP A 317 15.37 -15.76 3.38
CA ASP A 317 14.55 -16.94 3.10
C ASP A 317 14.09 -17.01 1.64
N VAL A 318 13.70 -15.87 1.06
CA VAL A 318 13.36 -15.79 -0.38
C VAL A 318 14.60 -15.82 -1.28
N ARG A 319 15.82 -15.82 -0.71
CA ARG A 319 17.10 -15.79 -1.44
C ARG A 319 17.26 -14.53 -2.29
N GLY A 320 17.02 -13.37 -1.69
CA GLY A 320 17.18 -12.06 -2.32
C GLY A 320 18.64 -11.63 -2.46
N GLY A 321 18.95 -10.90 -3.53
CA GLY A 321 20.26 -10.30 -3.78
C GLY A 321 20.42 -8.90 -3.21
N LEU A 322 19.52 -7.98 -3.55
CA LEU A 322 19.45 -6.62 -3.01
C LEU A 322 18.13 -6.41 -2.26
N LEU A 323 18.18 -5.89 -1.04
CA LEU A 323 17.01 -5.47 -0.27
C LEU A 323 16.72 -3.98 -0.52
N VAL A 324 15.50 -3.65 -0.92
CA VAL A 324 14.99 -2.26 -0.95
C VAL A 324 13.76 -2.17 -0.03
N PRO A 325 13.76 -1.30 0.99
CA PRO A 325 12.64 -1.20 1.90
C PRO A 325 11.48 -0.39 1.33
N VAL A 326 10.27 -0.85 1.60
CA VAL A 326 9.00 -0.19 1.31
C VAL A 326 8.13 -0.14 2.58
N HIS A 327 6.94 0.42 2.48
CA HIS A 327 5.97 0.52 3.59
C HIS A 327 6.45 1.36 4.79
N TRP A 328 7.24 2.40 4.54
CA TRP A 328 7.74 3.34 5.57
C TRP A 328 7.85 4.76 5.02
N GLY A 329 8.13 5.74 5.88
CA GLY A 329 8.50 7.10 5.45
C GLY A 329 7.40 7.95 4.81
N THR A 330 6.21 7.40 4.55
CA THR A 330 5.14 8.08 3.80
C THR A 330 3.86 8.25 4.59
N PHE A 331 3.29 7.20 5.20
CA PHE A 331 2.13 7.31 6.08
C PHE A 331 2.49 6.92 7.51
N ASN A 332 1.82 7.53 8.49
CA ASN A 332 1.96 7.12 9.88
C ASN A 332 0.83 6.15 10.26
N LEU A 333 1.13 4.85 10.23
CA LEU A 333 0.16 3.76 10.42
C LEU A 333 0.33 2.99 11.73
N ALA A 334 1.41 3.22 12.48
CA ALA A 334 1.66 2.60 13.78
C ALA A 334 2.31 3.57 14.78
N LEU A 335 2.57 3.09 15.99
CA LEU A 335 3.02 3.88 17.14
C LEU A 335 4.54 3.87 17.37
N HIS A 336 5.32 3.64 16.32
CA HIS A 336 6.78 3.81 16.31
C HIS A 336 7.16 5.19 15.73
N ASP A 337 8.41 5.62 15.94
CA ASP A 337 8.95 6.80 15.28
C ASP A 337 8.97 6.59 13.76
N TRP A 338 8.79 7.66 12.98
CA TRP A 338 8.66 7.54 11.53
C TRP A 338 9.92 6.98 10.85
N SER A 339 11.11 7.25 11.43
CA SER A 339 12.41 6.77 10.94
C SER A 339 12.88 5.45 11.57
N GLU A 340 12.30 5.05 12.70
CA GLU A 340 12.72 3.83 13.43
C GLU A 340 12.75 2.58 12.56
N PRO A 341 11.77 2.33 11.65
CA PRO A 341 11.81 1.17 10.76
C PRO A 341 13.12 1.02 9.99
N VAL A 342 13.58 2.11 9.38
CA VAL A 342 14.76 2.07 8.50
C VAL A 342 16.06 2.09 9.28
N ASP A 343 16.09 2.73 10.46
CA ASP A 343 17.24 2.66 11.37
C ASP A 343 17.49 1.22 11.83
N ARG A 344 16.42 0.51 12.22
CA ARG A 344 16.49 -0.90 12.64
C ARG A 344 16.84 -1.82 11.48
N LEU A 345 16.22 -1.63 10.31
CA LEU A 345 16.57 -2.38 9.11
C LEU A 345 18.06 -2.22 8.77
N TRP A 346 18.57 -0.99 8.78
CA TRP A 346 19.96 -0.72 8.41
C TRP A 346 20.93 -1.40 9.38
N ALA A 347 20.63 -1.36 10.68
CA ALA A 347 21.42 -2.05 11.69
C ALA A 347 21.42 -3.58 11.47
N GLU A 348 20.26 -4.18 11.25
CA GLU A 348 20.16 -5.63 11.04
C GLU A 348 20.79 -6.09 9.72
N ALA A 349 20.56 -5.35 8.63
CA ALA A 349 21.17 -5.66 7.34
C ALA A 349 22.69 -5.63 7.43
N LYS A 350 23.27 -4.67 8.16
CA LYS A 350 24.70 -4.61 8.43
C LYS A 350 25.18 -5.80 9.28
N ALA A 351 24.40 -6.20 10.29
CA ALA A 351 24.75 -7.33 11.17
C ALA A 351 24.75 -8.67 10.42
N ARG A 352 23.92 -8.81 9.37
CA ARG A 352 23.79 -10.03 8.56
C ARG A 352 24.46 -9.96 7.18
N ASP A 353 25.24 -8.92 6.91
CA ASP A 353 25.92 -8.70 5.62
C ASP A 353 24.98 -8.71 4.40
N VAL A 354 23.78 -8.14 4.56
CA VAL A 354 22.77 -8.00 3.50
C VAL A 354 23.02 -6.72 2.70
N ARG A 355 23.07 -6.84 1.37
CA ARG A 355 23.10 -5.67 0.48
C ARG A 355 21.79 -4.91 0.58
N LEU A 356 21.88 -3.62 0.89
CA LEU A 356 20.75 -2.74 1.13
C LEU A 356 20.87 -1.48 0.27
N ALA A 357 19.76 -1.06 -0.34
CA ALA A 357 19.61 0.28 -0.90
C ALA A 357 18.40 0.96 -0.24
N VAL A 358 18.58 2.18 0.24
CA VAL A 358 17.52 2.96 0.90
C VAL A 358 17.26 4.24 0.08
N PRO A 359 16.43 4.15 -0.98
CA PRO A 359 16.19 5.30 -1.86
C PRO A 359 15.42 6.40 -1.14
N ARG A 360 15.66 7.65 -1.55
CA ARG A 360 14.71 8.74 -1.32
C ARG A 360 13.47 8.54 -2.20
N PRO A 361 12.31 9.10 -1.84
CA PRO A 361 11.16 9.05 -2.73
C PRO A 361 11.48 9.69 -4.10
N GLY A 362 11.33 8.88 -5.15
CA GLY A 362 11.57 9.19 -6.56
C GLY A 362 13.02 8.96 -7.01
N GLU A 363 13.89 8.46 -6.14
CA GLU A 363 15.24 8.01 -6.49
C GLU A 363 15.19 6.69 -7.26
N ARG A 364 15.95 6.59 -8.35
CA ARG A 364 16.14 5.33 -9.08
C ARG A 364 17.29 4.55 -8.45
N VAL A 365 17.01 3.32 -8.06
CA VAL A 365 18.00 2.30 -7.70
C VAL A 365 18.27 1.45 -8.93
N VAL A 366 19.50 1.48 -9.43
CA VAL A 366 20.00 0.54 -10.45
C VAL A 366 20.49 -0.70 -9.69
N VAL A 367 19.88 -1.86 -9.89
CA VAL A 367 20.10 -3.02 -8.99
C VAL A 367 21.53 -3.56 -9.07
N ASP A 368 22.16 -3.49 -10.23
CA ASP A 368 23.56 -3.94 -10.39
C ASP A 368 24.55 -2.98 -9.71
N GLU A 369 24.22 -1.69 -9.65
CA GLU A 369 25.03 -0.61 -9.07
C GLU A 369 24.20 0.25 -8.10
N PRO A 370 23.76 -0.32 -6.97
CA PRO A 370 22.87 0.38 -6.05
C PRO A 370 23.61 1.52 -5.35
N PRO A 371 22.92 2.63 -5.04
CA PRO A 371 23.52 3.72 -4.27
C PRO A 371 23.88 3.24 -2.87
N ALA A 372 24.96 3.80 -2.32
CA ALA A 372 25.32 3.56 -0.93
C ALA A 372 24.25 4.15 0.00
N VAL A 373 24.01 3.47 1.12
CA VAL A 373 23.12 3.97 2.18
C VAL A 373 23.80 5.17 2.85
N ASP A 374 23.18 6.35 2.75
CA ASP A 374 23.74 7.63 3.21
C ASP A 374 23.02 8.24 4.42
N GLY A 375 22.01 7.55 4.96
CA GLY A 375 21.28 7.99 6.15
C GLY A 375 20.41 9.24 5.94
N TRP A 376 19.99 9.55 4.71
CA TRP A 376 19.24 10.78 4.42
C TRP A 376 18.04 11.04 5.34
N TRP A 377 17.35 10.00 5.82
CA TRP A 377 16.20 10.13 6.71
C TRP A 377 16.59 10.69 8.08
N GLN A 378 17.79 10.38 8.57
CA GLN A 378 18.31 10.84 9.85
C GLN A 378 18.51 12.35 9.85
N SER A 379 18.82 12.93 8.68
CA SER A 379 18.99 14.39 8.53
C SER A 379 17.68 15.17 8.70
N VAL A 380 16.53 14.51 8.59
CA VAL A 380 15.19 15.12 8.70
C VAL A 380 14.36 14.54 9.85
N ALA A 381 14.94 13.71 10.72
CA ALA A 381 14.24 12.89 11.73
C ALA A 381 13.80 13.59 13.03
#